data_AF-A0A0J7ZE59-F1
#
_entry.id   AF-A0A0J7ZE59-F1
#
_cell.length_a   1.000
_cell.length_b   1.000
_cell.length_c   1.000
_cell.angle_alpha   90.00
_cell.angle_beta   90.00
_cell.angle_gamma   90.00
#
_symmetry.space_group_name_H-M   'P 1'
#
loop_
_entity.id
_entity.type
_entity.pdbx_description
1 polymer ?
#
loop_
_entity_poly.entity_id
_entity_poly.type
_entity_poly.pdbx_seq_one_letter_code
_entity_poly.pdbx_strand_id
1 'polypeptide(L)'
;MLDEDELAALAHDIQENGLLQPIVLDRQGRVLDGRGRLAACERVGMEPVFVTFEGDTPDVYVLSVNLRRRSLTKGQSAMITVKARSVSEQGGRSGSEQSARSVSEQLGVALAVMGRASTVLQHAPDLVDPVISGDMGLDEAYAVARQNKAQADSDEAQLARLREEDAQLADRVAAQELTLQGAWAERKARVEEDLRQRRVATQLLCEVLPSLAQVRGSRTFALYDPELAPPGRAVTRKVIEHAATALAEMAAVWKERDLP
;
A
#
# COMPACT_ATOMS: atom_id res chain seq x y z
N MET A 1 -17.64 -25.43 -8.15
CA MET A 1 -19.09 -25.70 -8.01
C MET A 1 -19.24 -26.74 -6.92
N LEU A 2 -20.32 -26.69 -6.13
CA LEU A 2 -20.58 -27.75 -5.13
C LEU A 2 -20.79 -29.07 -5.88
N ASP A 3 -20.35 -30.17 -5.29
CA ASP A 3 -20.71 -31.49 -5.80
C ASP A 3 -22.20 -31.81 -5.50
N GLU A 4 -22.71 -32.88 -6.09
CA GLU A 4 -24.13 -33.24 -6.03
C GLU A 4 -24.58 -33.59 -4.60
N ASP A 5 -23.70 -34.20 -3.81
CA ASP A 5 -23.98 -34.62 -2.44
C ASP A 5 -23.97 -33.41 -1.48
N GLU A 6 -23.01 -32.49 -1.63
CA GLU A 6 -22.96 -31.22 -0.91
C GLU A 6 -24.15 -30.32 -1.24
N LEU A 7 -24.58 -30.30 -2.51
CA LEU A 7 -25.76 -29.54 -2.93
C LEU A 7 -27.06 -30.12 -2.36
N ALA A 8 -27.19 -31.45 -2.33
CA ALA A 8 -28.33 -32.13 -1.73
C ALA A 8 -28.40 -31.89 -0.21
N ALA A 9 -27.27 -31.96 0.49
CA ALA A 9 -27.19 -31.66 1.92
C ALA A 9 -27.57 -30.19 2.21
N LEU A 10 -27.08 -29.25 1.41
CA LEU A 10 -27.42 -27.83 1.54
C LEU A 10 -28.89 -27.54 1.23
N ALA A 11 -29.46 -28.23 0.24
CA ALA A 11 -30.87 -28.12 -0.11
C ALA A 11 -31.78 -28.63 1.02
N HIS A 12 -31.42 -29.75 1.65
CA HIS A 12 -32.14 -30.29 2.80
C HIS A 12 -32.09 -29.34 4.01
N ASP A 13 -30.92 -28.79 4.32
CA ASP A 13 -30.75 -27.80 5.39
C ASP A 13 -31.61 -26.53 5.17
N ILE A 14 -31.65 -26.01 3.94
CA ILE A 14 -32.50 -24.86 3.59
C ILE A 14 -33.99 -25.20 3.69
N GLN A 15 -34.38 -26.44 3.39
CA GLN A 15 -35.77 -26.88 3.52
C GLN A 15 -36.23 -26.96 4.97
N GLU A 16 -35.36 -27.41 5.88
CA GLU A 16 -35.67 -27.53 7.31
C GLU A 16 -35.57 -26.19 8.05
N ASN A 17 -34.53 -25.40 7.75
CA ASN A 17 -34.16 -24.22 8.54
C ASN A 17 -34.43 -22.90 7.82
N GLY A 18 -34.80 -22.94 6.54
CA GLY A 18 -34.93 -21.77 5.69
C GLY A 18 -33.57 -21.22 5.21
N LEU A 19 -33.62 -20.20 4.35
CA LEU A 19 -32.41 -19.52 3.91
C LEU A 19 -31.91 -18.56 5.01
N LEU A 20 -31.00 -19.05 5.85
CA LEU A 20 -30.45 -18.27 6.98
C LEU A 20 -29.48 -17.15 6.55
N GLN A 21 -28.81 -17.31 5.41
CA GLN A 21 -27.89 -16.31 4.87
C GLN A 21 -28.32 -15.90 3.45
N PRO A 22 -28.55 -14.59 3.21
CA PRO A 22 -29.03 -14.13 1.91
C PRO A 22 -27.99 -14.35 0.80
N ILE A 23 -28.48 -14.30 -0.44
CA ILE A 23 -27.66 -14.30 -1.64
C ILE A 23 -27.28 -12.85 -1.95
N VAL A 24 -25.99 -12.61 -2.18
CA VAL A 24 -25.47 -11.25 -2.34
C VAL A 24 -25.37 -10.94 -3.82
N LEU A 25 -25.93 -9.81 -4.23
CA LEU A 25 -25.87 -9.29 -5.60
C LEU A 25 -24.95 -8.08 -5.67
N ASP A 26 -24.34 -7.85 -6.83
CA ASP A 26 -23.71 -6.57 -7.13
C ASP A 26 -24.75 -5.51 -7.55
N ARG A 27 -24.29 -4.26 -7.73
CA ARG A 27 -25.14 -3.14 -8.17
C ARG A 27 -25.77 -3.35 -9.55
N GLN A 28 -25.26 -4.30 -10.33
CA GLN A 28 -25.75 -4.68 -11.66
C GLN A 28 -26.68 -5.91 -11.60
N GLY A 29 -27.00 -6.42 -10.42
CA GLY A 29 -27.90 -7.57 -10.21
C GLY A 29 -27.25 -8.94 -10.46
N ARG A 30 -25.92 -9.01 -10.59
CA ARG A 30 -25.20 -10.28 -10.77
C ARG A 30 -24.90 -10.90 -9.41
N VAL A 31 -24.98 -12.23 -9.32
CA VAL A 31 -24.68 -12.96 -8.07
C VAL A 31 -23.21 -12.85 -7.72
N LEU A 32 -22.96 -12.20 -6.59
CA LEU A 32 -21.64 -11.90 -6.04
C LEU A 32 -21.22 -12.95 -4.99
N ASP A 33 -22.15 -13.40 -4.14
CA ASP A 33 -21.97 -14.57 -3.27
C ASP A 33 -23.28 -15.37 -3.12
N GLY A 34 -23.18 -16.68 -2.91
CA GLY A 34 -24.34 -17.53 -2.63
C GLY A 34 -24.86 -18.37 -3.81
N ARG A 35 -24.07 -18.59 -4.87
CA ARG A 35 -24.47 -19.42 -6.03
C ARG A 35 -24.96 -20.82 -5.65
N GLY A 36 -24.31 -21.46 -4.68
CA GLY A 36 -24.74 -22.77 -4.17
C GLY A 36 -26.07 -22.69 -3.40
N ARG A 37 -26.31 -21.60 -2.66
CA ARG A 37 -27.59 -21.36 -1.96
C ARG A 37 -28.71 -21.06 -2.95
N LEU A 38 -28.42 -20.31 -4.01
CA LEU A 38 -29.37 -20.07 -5.10
C LEU A 38 -29.81 -21.38 -5.76
N ALA A 39 -28.85 -22.22 -6.17
CA ALA A 39 -29.14 -23.52 -6.77
C ALA A 39 -29.89 -24.46 -5.80
N ALA A 40 -29.58 -24.42 -4.51
CA ALA A 40 -30.29 -25.18 -3.50
C ALA A 40 -31.73 -24.69 -3.29
N CYS A 41 -31.98 -23.37 -3.22
CA CYS A 41 -33.32 -22.77 -3.14
C CYS A 41 -34.17 -23.14 -4.37
N GLU A 42 -33.59 -23.08 -5.57
CA GLU A 42 -34.25 -23.49 -6.82
C GLU A 42 -34.66 -24.96 -6.77
N ARG A 43 -33.80 -25.82 -6.23
CA ARG A 43 -34.05 -27.27 -6.13
C ARG A 43 -35.19 -27.63 -5.19
N VAL A 44 -35.37 -26.89 -4.10
CA VAL A 44 -36.45 -27.12 -3.12
C VAL A 44 -37.68 -26.23 -3.33
N GLY A 45 -37.67 -25.40 -4.38
CA GLY A 45 -38.80 -24.51 -4.72
C GLY A 45 -39.04 -23.39 -3.71
N MET A 46 -38.01 -22.97 -2.97
CA MET A 46 -38.11 -21.87 -2.00
C MET A 46 -37.68 -20.54 -2.62
N GLU A 47 -38.38 -19.46 -2.28
CA GLU A 47 -38.02 -18.12 -2.75
C GLU A 47 -36.70 -17.65 -2.10
N PRO A 48 -35.64 -17.36 -2.89
CA PRO A 48 -34.38 -16.86 -2.37
C PRO A 48 -34.48 -15.41 -1.89
N VAL A 49 -33.80 -15.11 -0.79
CA VAL A 49 -33.65 -13.74 -0.27
C VAL A 49 -32.35 -13.13 -0.80
N PHE A 50 -32.45 -11.95 -1.41
CA PHE A 50 -31.32 -11.22 -1.98
C PHE A 50 -30.97 -9.96 -1.19
N VAL A 51 -29.68 -9.63 -1.14
CA VAL A 51 -29.16 -8.37 -0.61
C VAL A 51 -28.16 -7.79 -1.61
N THR A 52 -28.26 -6.50 -1.91
CA THR A 52 -27.30 -5.81 -2.78
C THR A 52 -26.10 -5.31 -1.98
N PHE A 53 -24.90 -5.62 -2.44
CA PHE A 53 -23.67 -5.10 -1.85
C PHE A 53 -23.45 -3.64 -2.27
N GLU A 54 -23.36 -2.73 -1.29
CA GLU A 54 -23.20 -1.28 -1.51
C GLU A 54 -21.76 -0.76 -1.39
N GLY A 55 -20.76 -1.65 -1.23
CA GLY A 55 -19.36 -1.23 -1.14
C GLY A 55 -18.71 -0.98 -2.51
N ASP A 56 -17.61 -0.24 -2.50
CA ASP A 56 -16.89 0.16 -3.74
C ASP A 56 -15.86 -0.88 -4.21
N THR A 57 -15.66 -1.96 -3.46
CA THR A 57 -14.67 -3.01 -3.74
C THR A 57 -15.30 -4.42 -3.75
N PRO A 58 -16.15 -4.73 -4.75
CA PRO A 58 -16.82 -6.03 -4.85
C PRO A 58 -15.83 -7.22 -4.88
N ASP A 59 -14.66 -7.08 -5.51
CA ASP A 59 -13.66 -8.14 -5.58
C ASP A 59 -13.05 -8.48 -4.20
N VAL A 60 -12.88 -7.47 -3.36
CA VAL A 60 -12.39 -7.62 -1.98
C VAL A 60 -13.45 -8.29 -1.11
N TYR A 61 -14.73 -7.98 -1.35
CA TYR A 61 -15.83 -8.65 -0.66
C TYR A 61 -15.94 -10.14 -1.05
N VAL A 62 -15.90 -10.45 -2.35
CA VAL A 62 -15.91 -11.85 -2.85
C VAL A 62 -14.74 -12.63 -2.28
N LEU A 63 -13.56 -12.02 -2.22
CA LEU A 63 -12.40 -12.60 -1.55
C LEU A 63 -12.74 -12.82 -0.07
N SER A 64 -13.18 -11.81 0.68
CA SER A 64 -13.48 -11.92 2.13
C SER A 64 -14.54 -12.98 2.50
N VAL A 65 -15.56 -13.19 1.66
CA VAL A 65 -16.66 -14.15 1.92
C VAL A 65 -16.25 -15.57 1.55
N ASN A 66 -15.56 -15.77 0.42
CA ASN A 66 -14.99 -17.08 0.08
C ASN A 66 -13.87 -17.50 1.06
N LEU A 67 -13.11 -16.53 1.57
CA LEU A 67 -12.09 -16.71 2.60
C LEU A 67 -12.64 -17.13 3.97
N ARG A 68 -13.91 -16.83 4.29
CA ARG A 68 -14.55 -17.26 5.55
C ARG A 68 -15.14 -18.67 5.50
N ARG A 69 -15.42 -19.22 4.31
CA ARG A 69 -16.06 -20.53 4.14
C ARG A 69 -15.10 -21.71 4.12
N ARG A 70 -13.82 -21.47 3.78
CA ARG A 70 -12.73 -22.44 3.89
C ARG A 70 -11.87 -22.04 5.08
N SER A 71 -11.60 -22.94 6.03
CA SER A 71 -10.68 -22.66 7.11
C SER A 71 -9.30 -22.31 6.52
N LEU A 72 -8.96 -21.02 6.48
CA LEU A 72 -7.67 -20.59 5.94
C LEU A 72 -6.54 -21.16 6.78
N THR A 73 -5.55 -21.70 6.10
CA THR A 73 -4.27 -21.96 6.75
C THR A 73 -3.64 -20.62 7.15
N LYS A 74 -2.82 -20.64 8.21
CA LYS A 74 -2.09 -19.44 8.66
C LYS A 74 -1.27 -18.80 7.52
N GLY A 75 -0.80 -19.61 6.57
CA GLY A 75 -0.02 -19.14 5.42
C GLY A 75 -0.85 -18.37 4.39
N GLN A 76 -2.07 -18.83 4.10
CA GLN A 76 -3.01 -18.11 3.23
C GLN A 76 -3.38 -16.75 3.84
N SER A 77 -3.78 -16.72 5.11
CA SER A 77 -4.12 -15.48 5.82
C SER A 77 -2.95 -14.49 5.83
N ALA A 78 -1.71 -14.98 6.02
CA ALA A 78 -0.52 -14.15 5.95
C ALA A 78 -0.31 -13.55 4.55
N MET A 79 -0.47 -14.36 3.49
CA MET A 79 -0.28 -13.91 2.10
C MET A 79 -1.28 -12.83 1.70
N ILE A 80 -2.55 -13.04 2.03
CA ILE A 80 -3.63 -12.06 1.77
C ILE A 80 -3.34 -10.76 2.49
N THR A 81 -2.93 -10.83 3.76
CA THR A 81 -2.61 -9.64 4.56
C THR A 81 -1.44 -8.86 3.94
N VAL A 82 -0.38 -9.56 3.53
CA VAL A 82 0.80 -8.94 2.91
C VAL A 82 0.45 -8.31 1.55
N LYS A 83 -0.31 -9.01 0.69
CA LYS A 83 -0.77 -8.49 -0.60
C LYS A 83 -1.68 -7.27 -0.45
N ALA A 84 -2.60 -7.28 0.51
CA ALA A 84 -3.49 -6.14 0.78
C ALA A 84 -2.71 -4.90 1.24
N ARG A 85 -1.65 -5.08 2.05
CA ARG A 85 -0.79 -3.99 2.50
C ARG A 85 -0.02 -3.36 1.34
N SER A 86 0.57 -4.16 0.45
CA SER A 86 1.37 -3.62 -0.66
C SER A 86 0.53 -2.79 -1.65
N VAL A 87 -0.71 -3.19 -1.92
CA VAL A 87 -1.64 -2.42 -2.77
C VAL A 87 -2.03 -1.10 -2.10
N SER A 88 -2.24 -1.10 -0.78
CA SER A 88 -2.58 0.11 -0.02
C SER A 88 -1.41 1.10 0.11
N GLU A 89 -0.17 0.64 0.01
CA GLU A 89 1.03 1.50 0.01
C GLU A 89 1.26 2.18 -1.35
N GLN A 90 0.81 1.58 -2.45
CA GLN A 90 0.92 2.15 -3.80
C GLN A 90 -0.19 3.17 -4.11
N GLY A 91 -1.37 3.03 -3.50
CA GLY A 91 -2.46 4.00 -3.60
C GLY A 91 -2.39 5.06 -2.50
N GLY A 92 -1.60 6.11 -2.71
CA GLY A 92 -1.66 7.40 -2.00
C GLY A 92 -2.06 7.38 -0.52
N ARG A 93 -1.05 7.47 0.37
CA ARG A 93 -1.17 7.63 1.83
C ARG A 93 -2.46 8.34 2.30
N SER A 94 -3.44 7.54 2.75
CA SER A 94 -4.42 7.98 3.75
C SER A 94 -4.69 6.86 4.75
N GLY A 95 -4.20 7.01 5.98
CA GLY A 95 -4.73 6.35 7.20
C GLY A 95 -4.37 4.88 7.51
N SER A 96 -3.62 4.15 6.68
CA SER A 96 -3.61 2.67 6.75
C SER A 96 -2.63 2.00 7.73
N GLU A 97 -1.75 2.72 8.45
CA GLU A 97 -0.91 2.09 9.49
C GLU A 97 -1.74 1.45 10.61
N GLN A 98 -2.93 2.00 10.89
CA GLN A 98 -3.90 1.40 11.81
C GLN A 98 -4.58 0.16 11.21
N SER A 99 -4.80 0.10 9.89
CA SER A 99 -5.43 -1.06 9.23
C SER A 99 -4.50 -2.28 9.16
N ALA A 100 -3.20 -2.05 8.98
CA ALA A 100 -2.22 -3.12 8.83
C ALA A 100 -2.08 -3.91 10.15
N ARG A 101 -1.90 -3.21 11.27
CA ARG A 101 -1.83 -3.84 12.61
C ARG A 101 -3.17 -4.47 13.00
N SER A 102 -4.29 -3.80 12.73
CA SER A 102 -5.61 -4.34 13.05
C SER A 102 -5.94 -5.63 12.29
N VAL A 103 -5.56 -5.75 11.01
CA VAL A 103 -5.83 -6.97 10.22
C VAL A 103 -4.98 -8.16 10.70
N SER A 104 -3.73 -7.93 11.11
CA SER A 104 -2.88 -9.00 11.67
C SER A 104 -3.37 -9.50 13.03
N GLU A 105 -3.83 -8.60 13.90
CA GLU A 105 -4.44 -8.95 15.19
C GLU A 105 -5.80 -9.65 15.00
N GLN A 106 -6.61 -9.21 14.03
CA GLN A 106 -7.89 -9.83 13.68
C GLN A 106 -7.74 -11.24 13.07
N LEU A 107 -6.62 -11.55 12.42
CA LEU A 107 -6.37 -12.85 11.79
C LEU A 107 -5.47 -13.78 12.63
N GLY A 108 -4.94 -13.33 13.76
CA GLY A 108 -4.13 -14.15 14.67
C GLY A 108 -2.85 -14.72 14.06
N VAL A 109 -2.25 -14.03 13.07
CA VAL A 109 -1.08 -14.52 12.33
C VAL A 109 0.22 -14.10 13.01
N ALA A 110 1.11 -15.06 13.29
CA ALA A 110 2.41 -14.79 13.89
C ALA A 110 3.34 -13.98 12.95
N LEU A 111 4.11 -13.03 13.52
CA LEU A 111 5.05 -12.17 12.78
C LEU A 111 6.03 -12.95 11.89
N ALA A 112 6.47 -14.14 12.32
CA ALA A 112 7.34 -14.99 11.53
C ALA A 112 6.68 -15.47 10.21
N VAL A 113 5.39 -15.77 10.23
CA VAL A 113 4.62 -16.22 9.05
C VAL A 113 4.40 -15.03 8.10
N MET A 114 4.17 -13.84 8.64
CA MET A 114 4.14 -12.59 7.87
C MET A 114 5.48 -12.30 7.18
N GLY A 115 6.60 -12.55 7.87
CA GLY A 115 7.94 -12.40 7.28
C GLY A 115 8.17 -13.34 6.08
N ARG A 116 7.72 -14.59 6.18
CA ARG A 116 7.75 -15.55 5.07
C ARG A 116 6.90 -15.09 3.89
N ALA A 117 5.65 -14.70 4.16
CA ALA A 117 4.75 -14.18 3.13
C ALA A 117 5.29 -12.92 2.43
N SER A 118 5.91 -12.01 3.19
CA SER A 118 6.60 -10.83 2.64
C SER A 118 7.76 -11.21 1.71
N THR A 119 8.53 -12.23 2.09
CA THR A 119 9.65 -12.72 1.27
C THR A 119 9.15 -13.29 -0.06
N VAL A 120 8.05 -14.04 -0.04
CA VAL A 120 7.40 -14.57 -1.25
C VAL A 120 6.88 -13.43 -2.13
N LEU A 121 6.16 -12.46 -1.56
CA LEU A 121 5.68 -11.30 -2.33
C LEU A 121 6.83 -10.56 -3.05
N GLN A 122 7.99 -10.43 -2.39
CA GLN A 122 9.14 -9.68 -2.93
C GLN A 122 9.96 -10.46 -3.96
N HIS A 123 10.14 -11.77 -3.76
CA HIS A 123 11.11 -12.58 -4.51
C HIS A 123 10.50 -13.71 -5.34
N ALA A 124 9.21 -13.98 -5.21
CA ALA A 124 8.44 -14.93 -6.01
C ALA A 124 6.98 -14.47 -6.16
N PRO A 125 6.73 -13.30 -6.78
CA PRO A 125 5.40 -12.70 -6.87
C PRO A 125 4.40 -13.57 -7.65
N ASP A 126 4.89 -14.40 -8.57
CA ASP A 126 4.12 -15.40 -9.32
C ASP A 126 3.52 -16.49 -8.43
N LEU A 127 4.10 -16.76 -7.26
CA LEU A 127 3.61 -17.75 -6.30
C LEU A 127 2.61 -17.19 -5.28
N VAL A 128 2.34 -15.88 -5.30
CA VAL A 128 1.40 -15.24 -4.38
C VAL A 128 -0.02 -15.76 -4.58
N ASP A 129 -0.50 -15.80 -5.82
CA ASP A 129 -1.87 -16.25 -6.12
C ASP A 129 -2.07 -17.75 -5.87
N PRO A 130 -1.15 -18.65 -6.27
CA PRO A 130 -1.18 -20.06 -5.86
C PRO A 130 -1.21 -20.29 -4.34
N VAL A 131 -0.51 -19.46 -3.56
CA VAL A 131 -0.56 -19.55 -2.08
C VAL A 131 -1.91 -19.07 -1.55
N ILE A 132 -2.50 -18.03 -2.14
CA ILE A 132 -3.82 -17.50 -1.71
C ILE A 132 -4.94 -18.49 -2.05
N SER A 133 -4.93 -19.09 -3.25
CA SER A 133 -5.92 -20.08 -3.68
C SER A 133 -5.85 -21.39 -2.89
N GLY A 134 -4.68 -21.68 -2.30
CA GLY A 134 -4.41 -22.93 -1.58
C GLY A 134 -3.85 -24.03 -2.48
N ASP A 135 -3.51 -23.72 -3.74
CA ASP A 135 -2.87 -24.65 -4.67
C ASP A 135 -1.41 -24.96 -4.26
N MET A 136 -0.78 -24.05 -3.49
CA MET A 136 0.56 -24.22 -2.93
C MET A 136 0.63 -23.79 -1.46
N GLY A 137 1.46 -24.49 -0.67
CA GLY A 137 1.74 -24.12 0.71
C GLY A 137 2.70 -22.93 0.82
N LEU A 138 2.50 -22.06 1.82
CA LEU A 138 3.39 -20.91 2.05
C LEU A 138 4.86 -21.31 2.26
N ASP A 139 5.13 -22.44 2.90
CA ASP A 139 6.50 -22.88 3.18
C ASP A 139 7.25 -23.31 1.90
N GLU A 140 6.54 -23.90 0.94
CA GLU A 140 7.09 -24.27 -0.36
C GLU A 140 7.39 -23.01 -1.19
N ALA A 141 6.43 -22.08 -1.28
CA ALA A 141 6.64 -20.80 -1.94
C ALA A 141 7.80 -20.01 -1.28
N TYR A 142 7.91 -20.08 0.05
CA TYR A 142 9.00 -19.44 0.78
C TYR A 142 10.37 -20.05 0.46
N ALA A 143 10.46 -21.37 0.24
CA ALA A 143 11.71 -22.02 -0.16
C ALA A 143 12.19 -21.52 -1.54
N VAL A 144 11.27 -21.39 -2.50
CA VAL A 144 11.57 -20.81 -3.83
C VAL A 144 11.98 -19.34 -3.69
N ALA A 145 11.22 -18.54 -2.95
CA ALA A 145 11.53 -17.13 -2.72
C ALA A 145 12.89 -16.94 -2.02
N ARG A 146 13.28 -17.85 -1.13
CA ARG A 146 14.59 -17.88 -0.48
C ARG A 146 15.72 -18.13 -1.47
N GLN A 147 15.53 -19.03 -2.42
CA GLN A 147 16.51 -19.30 -3.48
C GLN A 147 16.64 -18.10 -4.41
N ASN A 148 15.52 -17.52 -4.85
CA ASN A 148 15.50 -16.32 -5.67
C ASN A 148 16.19 -15.15 -4.96
N LYS A 149 15.93 -14.99 -3.67
CA LYS A 149 16.62 -14.00 -2.83
C LYS A 149 18.13 -14.26 -2.77
N ALA A 150 18.57 -15.49 -2.51
CA ALA A 150 19.99 -15.82 -2.47
C ALA A 150 20.70 -15.56 -3.81
N GLN A 151 20.02 -15.84 -4.93
CA GLN A 151 20.52 -15.53 -6.27
C GLN A 151 20.60 -14.02 -6.52
N ALA A 152 19.59 -13.26 -6.11
CA ALA A 152 19.55 -11.80 -6.22
C ALA A 152 20.57 -11.11 -5.28
N ASP A 153 20.82 -11.72 -4.12
CA ASP A 153 21.81 -11.26 -3.14
C ASP A 153 23.24 -11.70 -3.49
N SER A 154 23.45 -12.42 -4.61
CA SER A 154 24.80 -12.76 -5.07
C SER A 154 25.60 -11.49 -5.41
N ASP A 155 26.90 -11.50 -5.10
CA ASP A 155 27.78 -10.35 -5.34
C ASP A 155 27.77 -9.93 -6.82
N GLU A 156 27.65 -10.87 -7.74
CA GLU A 156 27.54 -10.63 -9.19
C GLU A 156 26.25 -9.89 -9.55
N ALA A 157 25.11 -10.31 -9.02
CA ALA A 157 23.83 -9.65 -9.25
C ALA A 157 23.77 -8.26 -8.59
N GLN A 158 24.29 -8.13 -7.37
CA GLN A 158 24.39 -6.86 -6.67
C GLN A 158 25.32 -5.88 -7.38
N LEU A 159 26.44 -6.35 -7.96
CA LEU A 159 27.35 -5.50 -8.73
C LEU A 159 26.73 -5.08 -10.07
N ALA A 160 26.03 -5.99 -10.76
CA ALA A 160 25.30 -5.66 -11.99
C ALA A 160 24.23 -4.58 -11.74
N ARG A 161 23.44 -4.74 -10.68
CA ARG A 161 22.45 -3.76 -10.27
C ARG A 161 23.08 -2.41 -9.88
N LEU A 162 24.21 -2.44 -9.18
CA LEU A 162 24.91 -1.21 -8.83
C LEU A 162 25.41 -0.47 -10.08
N ARG A 163 25.86 -1.19 -11.13
CA ARG A 163 26.26 -0.55 -12.41
C ARG A 163 25.10 0.16 -13.09
N GLU A 164 23.90 -0.41 -13.04
CA GLU A 164 22.69 0.22 -13.60
C GLU A 164 22.26 1.45 -12.79
N GLU A 165 22.31 1.37 -11.45
CA GLU A 165 21.81 2.42 -10.57
C GLU A 165 22.83 3.54 -10.26
N ASP A 166 24.13 3.23 -10.20
CA ASP A 166 25.23 4.15 -9.91
C ASP A 166 26.57 3.59 -10.45
N ALA A 167 26.84 3.85 -11.74
CA ALA A 167 28.04 3.37 -12.42
C ALA A 167 29.35 3.78 -11.73
N GLN A 168 29.40 4.97 -11.12
CA GLN A 168 30.61 5.45 -10.45
C GLN A 168 30.92 4.64 -9.19
N LEU A 169 29.90 4.31 -8.40
CA LEU A 169 30.09 3.44 -7.24
C LEU A 169 30.48 2.02 -7.66
N ALA A 170 29.92 1.52 -8.77
CA ALA A 170 30.31 0.21 -9.30
C ALA A 170 31.77 0.18 -9.79
N ASP A 171 32.24 1.24 -10.44
CA ASP A 171 33.63 1.36 -10.88
C ASP A 171 34.60 1.36 -9.70
N ARG A 172 34.26 2.04 -8.59
CA ARG A 172 35.03 2.03 -7.34
C ARG A 172 35.09 0.63 -6.70
N VAL A 173 34.02 -0.16 -6.82
CA VAL A 173 34.03 -1.57 -6.39
C VAL A 173 34.91 -2.42 -7.29
N ALA A 174 34.84 -2.22 -8.62
CA ALA A 174 35.68 -2.92 -9.58
C ALA A 174 37.18 -2.60 -9.41
N ALA A 175 37.49 -1.36 -9.03
CA ALA A 175 38.84 -0.89 -8.71
C ALA A 175 39.33 -1.33 -7.31
N GLN A 176 38.53 -2.08 -6.54
CA GLN A 176 38.82 -2.51 -5.17
C GLN A 176 39.02 -1.35 -4.17
N GLU A 177 38.58 -0.15 -4.51
CA GLU A 177 38.62 1.03 -3.62
C GLU A 177 37.49 1.01 -2.59
N LEU A 178 36.41 0.29 -2.89
CA LEU A 178 35.23 0.18 -2.05
C LEU A 178 34.69 -1.25 -2.07
N THR A 179 34.15 -1.73 -0.95
CA THR A 179 33.45 -3.01 -0.92
C THR A 179 32.05 -2.85 -1.53
N LEU A 180 31.48 -3.93 -2.06
CA LEU A 180 30.11 -3.92 -2.59
C LEU A 180 29.09 -3.46 -1.54
N GLN A 181 29.24 -3.95 -0.30
CA GLN A 181 28.44 -3.51 0.83
C GLN A 181 28.63 -2.00 1.13
N GLY A 182 29.86 -1.51 1.08
CA GLY A 182 30.18 -0.10 1.27
C GLY A 182 29.56 0.80 0.21
N ALA A 183 29.57 0.36 -1.05
CA ALA A 183 28.94 1.06 -2.16
C ALA A 183 27.42 1.19 -1.99
N TRP A 184 26.75 0.08 -1.65
CA TRP A 184 25.31 0.11 -1.37
C TRP A 184 24.97 0.97 -0.16
N ALA A 185 25.80 0.97 0.88
CA ALA A 185 25.62 1.84 2.04
C ALA A 185 25.77 3.32 1.68
N GLU A 186 26.78 3.67 0.88
CA GLU A 186 26.99 5.05 0.40
C GLU A 186 25.81 5.53 -0.45
N ARG A 187 25.36 4.70 -1.40
CA ARG A 187 24.19 5.01 -2.23
C ARG A 187 22.94 5.19 -1.38
N LYS A 188 22.69 4.29 -0.43
CA LYS A 188 21.54 4.38 0.49
C LYS A 188 21.58 5.70 1.27
N ALA A 189 22.74 6.07 1.80
CA ALA A 189 22.90 7.34 2.52
C ALA A 189 22.59 8.55 1.64
N ARG A 190 23.03 8.55 0.36
CA ARG A 190 22.70 9.62 -0.60
C ARG A 190 21.20 9.75 -0.82
N VAL A 191 20.52 8.62 -1.02
CA VAL A 191 19.05 8.60 -1.24
C VAL A 191 18.29 9.06 0.01
N GLU A 192 18.71 8.60 1.19
CA GLU A 192 18.09 9.01 2.46
C GLU A 192 18.28 10.50 2.72
N GLU A 193 19.45 11.05 2.40
CA GLU A 193 19.74 12.47 2.53
C GLU A 193 18.91 13.32 1.57
N ASP A 194 18.82 12.96 0.29
CA ASP A 194 17.94 13.66 -0.68
C ASP A 194 16.48 13.65 -0.21
N LEU A 195 15.99 12.49 0.24
CA LEU A 195 14.64 12.39 0.79
C LEU A 195 14.44 13.25 2.04
N ARG A 196 15.44 13.32 2.93
CA ARG A 196 15.42 14.18 4.12
C ARG A 196 15.36 15.65 3.72
N GLN A 197 16.18 16.08 2.77
CA GLN A 197 16.18 17.45 2.27
C GLN A 197 14.85 17.83 1.63
N ARG A 198 14.28 16.96 0.80
CA ARG A 198 12.95 17.16 0.22
C ARG A 198 11.86 17.28 1.29
N ARG A 199 11.89 16.46 2.35
CA ARG A 199 10.93 16.58 3.46
C ARG A 199 11.04 17.92 4.16
N VAL A 200 12.26 18.33 4.51
CA VAL A 200 12.51 19.62 5.18
C VAL A 200 12.04 20.78 4.31
N ALA A 201 12.38 20.77 3.02
CA ALA A 201 11.94 21.78 2.06
C ALA A 201 10.41 21.82 1.95
N THR A 202 9.76 20.67 1.76
CA THR A 202 8.29 20.57 1.70
C THR A 202 7.65 21.10 2.97
N GLN A 203 8.14 20.71 4.14
CA GLN A 203 7.60 21.17 5.42
C GLN A 203 7.71 22.69 5.57
N LEU A 204 8.88 23.27 5.26
CA LEU A 204 9.08 24.72 5.29
C LEU A 204 8.09 25.44 4.38
N LEU A 205 7.88 24.94 3.16
CA LEU A 205 6.94 25.56 2.21
C LEU A 205 5.49 25.45 2.69
N CYS A 206 5.10 24.30 3.25
CA CYS A 206 3.77 24.09 3.84
C CYS A 206 3.53 24.98 5.07
N GLU A 207 4.56 25.37 5.81
CA GLU A 207 4.43 26.27 6.96
C GLU A 207 4.33 27.75 6.53
N VAL A 208 5.18 28.16 5.57
CA VAL A 208 5.32 29.57 5.19
C VAL A 208 4.24 30.04 4.21
N LEU A 209 3.98 29.29 3.14
CA LEU A 209 3.12 29.78 2.05
C LEU A 209 1.65 29.97 2.45
N PRO A 210 0.99 29.03 3.15
CA PRO A 210 -0.40 29.23 3.57
C PRO A 210 -0.53 30.42 4.52
N SER A 211 0.42 30.58 5.44
CA SER A 211 0.47 31.72 6.36
C SER A 211 0.58 33.04 5.58
N LEU A 212 1.48 33.12 4.60
CA LEU A 212 1.62 34.31 3.77
C LEU A 212 0.36 34.61 2.94
N ALA A 213 -0.27 33.57 2.38
CA ALA A 213 -1.51 33.69 1.61
C ALA A 213 -2.67 34.21 2.47
N GLN A 214 -2.79 33.75 3.71
CA GLN A 214 -3.83 34.20 4.65
C GLN A 214 -3.70 35.68 5.04
N VAL A 215 -2.50 36.24 5.02
CA VAL A 215 -2.27 37.66 5.36
C VAL A 215 -2.73 38.58 4.20
N ARG A 216 -2.91 38.06 2.99
CA ARG A 216 -3.39 38.85 1.85
C ARG A 216 -4.75 39.50 2.15
N GLY A 217 -4.81 40.83 2.07
CA GLY A 217 -6.04 41.60 2.30
C GLY A 217 -6.39 41.81 3.77
N SER A 218 -5.54 41.35 4.71
CA SER A 218 -5.70 41.64 6.12
C SER A 218 -5.16 43.04 6.48
N ARG A 219 -5.45 43.51 7.71
CA ARG A 219 -4.87 44.74 8.26
C ARG A 219 -3.42 44.58 8.73
N THR A 220 -2.86 43.37 8.71
CA THR A 220 -1.53 43.06 9.27
C THR A 220 -0.45 43.95 8.69
N PHE A 221 -0.48 44.25 7.39
CA PHE A 221 0.52 45.13 6.75
C PHE A 221 0.47 46.56 7.27
N ALA A 222 -0.74 47.09 7.48
CA ALA A 222 -0.95 48.47 7.93
C ALA A 222 -0.63 48.67 9.42
N LEU A 223 -0.63 47.58 10.21
CA LEU A 223 -0.34 47.58 11.63
C LEU A 223 1.12 47.22 11.95
N TYR A 224 1.97 47.03 10.94
CA TYR A 224 3.39 46.74 11.17
C TYR A 224 4.08 47.95 11.82
N ASP A 225 4.66 47.73 13.00
CA ASP A 225 5.43 48.71 13.74
C ASP A 225 6.89 48.24 13.87
N PRO A 226 7.86 48.93 13.27
CA PRO A 226 9.27 48.55 13.35
C PRO A 226 9.85 48.68 14.77
N GLU A 227 9.26 49.49 15.66
CA GLU A 227 9.72 49.62 17.04
C GLU A 227 9.41 48.37 17.89
N LEU A 228 8.39 47.62 17.49
CA LEU A 228 7.99 46.35 18.11
C LEU A 228 8.70 45.13 17.48
N ALA A 229 9.54 45.33 16.47
CA ALA A 229 10.22 44.24 15.78
C ALA A 229 11.35 43.65 16.66
N PRO A 230 11.47 42.31 16.76
CA PRO A 230 12.61 41.69 17.43
C PRO A 230 13.94 42.09 16.77
N PRO A 231 15.04 42.19 17.54
CA PRO A 231 16.36 42.51 16.99
C PRO A 231 16.72 41.61 15.81
N GLY A 232 17.11 42.23 14.68
CA GLY A 232 17.49 41.52 13.45
C GLY A 232 16.34 40.92 12.64
N ARG A 233 15.07 41.12 13.05
CA ARG A 233 13.88 40.60 12.35
C ARG A 233 12.97 41.68 11.77
N ALA A 234 13.43 42.93 11.71
CA ALA A 234 12.68 44.02 11.11
C ALA A 234 12.38 43.73 9.62
N VAL A 235 11.11 43.84 9.25
CA VAL A 235 10.67 43.74 7.85
C VAL A 235 11.01 45.05 7.16
N THR A 236 11.97 45.01 6.25
CA THR A 236 12.39 46.16 5.45
C THR A 236 11.88 46.04 4.01
N ARG A 237 11.91 47.13 3.25
CA ARG A 237 11.60 47.11 1.82
C ARG A 237 12.40 46.05 1.06
N LYS A 238 13.69 45.90 1.38
CA LYS A 238 14.57 44.89 0.77
C LYS A 238 14.11 43.47 1.06
N VAL A 239 13.65 43.19 2.29
CA VAL A 239 13.09 41.88 2.67
C VAL A 239 11.83 41.57 1.87
N ILE A 240 10.95 42.56 1.67
CA ILE A 240 9.74 42.41 0.85
C ILE A 240 10.10 42.14 -0.62
N GLU A 241 11.05 42.90 -1.18
CA GLU A 241 11.51 42.70 -2.56
C GLU A 241 12.11 41.30 -2.77
N HIS A 242 12.95 40.83 -1.84
CA HIS A 242 13.48 39.47 -1.89
C HIS A 242 12.37 38.40 -1.79
N ALA A 243 11.40 38.60 -0.91
CA ALA A 243 10.27 37.68 -0.77
C ALA A 243 9.41 37.63 -2.04
N ALA A 244 9.18 38.78 -2.69
CA ALA A 244 8.46 38.85 -3.95
C ALA A 244 9.19 38.10 -5.08
N THR A 245 10.51 38.27 -5.20
CA THR A 245 11.33 37.52 -6.16
C THR A 245 11.27 36.01 -5.88
N ALA A 246 11.43 35.60 -4.61
CA ALA A 246 11.36 34.19 -4.24
C ALA A 246 10.00 33.57 -4.61
N LEU A 247 8.89 34.27 -4.37
CA LEU A 247 7.55 33.80 -4.78
C LEU A 247 7.42 33.65 -6.30
N ALA A 248 8.03 34.56 -7.08
CA ALA A 248 8.03 34.47 -8.54
C ALA A 248 8.85 33.27 -9.04
N GLU A 249 10.03 33.03 -8.46
CA GLU A 249 10.86 31.86 -8.75
C GLU A 249 10.13 30.56 -8.39
N MET A 250 9.48 30.52 -7.23
CA MET A 250 8.67 29.38 -6.82
C MET A 250 7.53 29.11 -7.80
N ALA A 251 6.81 30.14 -8.23
CA ALA A 251 5.75 29.98 -9.23
C ALA A 251 6.29 29.44 -10.58
N ALA A 252 7.50 29.84 -10.97
CA ALA A 252 8.16 29.28 -12.15
C ALA A 252 8.47 27.79 -11.98
N VAL A 253 9.01 27.38 -10.82
CA VAL A 253 9.28 25.96 -10.51
C VAL A 253 8.00 25.13 -10.50
N TRP A 254 6.90 25.66 -9.94
CA TRP A 254 5.60 24.98 -9.96
C TRP A 254 5.10 24.74 -11.38
N LYS A 255 5.23 25.75 -12.24
CA LYS A 255 4.84 25.66 -13.64
C LYS A 255 5.72 24.68 -14.43
N GLU A 256 7.04 24.70 -14.22
CA GLU A 256 7.98 23.79 -14.88
C GLU A 256 7.72 22.34 -14.49
N ARG A 257 7.35 22.11 -13.24
CA ARG A 257 7.12 20.77 -12.69
C ARG A 257 5.67 20.29 -12.77
N ASP A 258 4.78 21.08 -13.38
CA ASP A 258 3.34 20.81 -13.48
C ASP A 258 2.72 20.44 -12.12
N LEU A 259 3.08 21.20 -11.08
CA LEU A 259 2.58 21.01 -9.73
C LEU A 259 1.22 21.70 -9.54
N PRO A 260 0.31 21.11 -8.75
CA PRO A 260 -1.01 21.68 -8.48
C PRO A 260 -0.96 22.98 -7.67
#